data_AF-A0A956IZH3-F1
#
_entry.id   AF-A0A956IZH3-F1
#
_cell.length_a   1.000
_cell.length_b   1.000
_cell.length_c   1.000
_cell.angle_alpha   90.00
_cell.angle_beta   90.00
_cell.angle_gamma   90.00
#
_symmetry.space_group_name_H-M   'P 1'
#
loop_
_entity.id
_entity.type
_entity.pdbx_description
1 polymer ?
#
loop_
_entity_poly.entity_id
_entity_poly.type
_entity_poly.pdbx_seq_one_letter_code
_entity_poly.pdbx_strand_id
1 'polypeptide(L)' 'MRTGLALPLIASMVLTSVPVFAQPSADEVAGARSLAEQGFKAYKAEKWQEALDRFERAESLVHAPPHLLYAARASAKLG' A
#
# COMPACT_ATOMS: atom_id res chain seq x y z
N MET A 1 -53.88 -33.24 -11.47
CA MET A 1 -53.50 -32.52 -10.23
C MET A 1 -51.99 -32.34 -10.27
N ARG A 2 -51.53 -31.10 -10.04
CA ARG A 2 -50.15 -30.62 -10.29
C ARG A 2 -49.29 -30.83 -9.04
N THR A 3 -48.32 -31.74 -9.07
CA THR A 3 -47.14 -31.75 -8.18
C THR A 3 -46.00 -31.16 -9.01
N GLY A 4 -45.47 -29.96 -8.81
CA GLY A 4 -45.04 -29.33 -7.57
C GLY A 4 -43.53 -29.11 -7.71
N LEU A 5 -43.13 -27.95 -8.25
CA LEU A 5 -41.74 -27.50 -8.41
C LEU A 5 -40.95 -27.59 -7.10
N ALA A 6 -39.67 -28.03 -7.15
CA ALA A 6 -38.65 -27.65 -6.15
C ALA A 6 -37.20 -27.81 -6.69
N LEU A 7 -36.54 -26.65 -6.91
CA LEU A 7 -35.13 -26.22 -6.79
C LEU A 7 -34.07 -27.23 -6.23
N PRO A 8 -32.75 -27.10 -6.53
CA PRO A 8 -32.06 -25.80 -6.48
C PRO A 8 -31.14 -25.40 -7.64
N LEU A 9 -31.23 -24.10 -7.95
CA LEU A 9 -30.18 -23.23 -8.50
C LEU A 9 -28.87 -23.43 -7.71
N ILE A 10 -27.88 -24.08 -8.32
CA ILE A 10 -26.49 -23.97 -7.88
C ILE A 10 -25.94 -22.71 -8.55
N ALA A 11 -26.29 -21.55 -7.98
CA ALA A 11 -25.77 -20.27 -8.43
C ALA A 11 -24.31 -20.13 -7.95
N SER A 12 -23.41 -20.08 -8.92
CA SER A 12 -21.97 -19.92 -8.78
C SER A 12 -21.58 -18.85 -7.77
N MET A 13 -21.06 -19.27 -6.62
CA MET A 13 -20.32 -18.41 -5.71
C MET A 13 -18.90 -18.28 -6.25
N VAL A 14 -18.70 -17.36 -7.18
CA VAL A 14 -17.35 -16.97 -7.63
C VAL A 14 -16.71 -16.23 -6.46
N LEU A 15 -15.91 -16.96 -5.66
CA LEU A 15 -15.03 -16.37 -4.65
C LEU A 15 -13.95 -15.56 -5.38
N THR A 16 -14.19 -14.26 -5.55
CA THR A 16 -13.10 -13.34 -5.89
C THR A 16 -12.23 -13.20 -4.64
N SER A 17 -11.05 -13.81 -4.67
CA SER A 17 -10.03 -13.64 -3.64
C SER A 17 -9.58 -12.18 -3.61
N VAL A 18 -10.16 -11.39 -2.70
CA VAL A 18 -9.64 -10.05 -2.40
C VAL A 18 -8.29 -10.24 -1.70
N PRO A 19 -7.20 -9.59 -2.15
CA PRO A 19 -5.94 -9.66 -1.42
C PRO A 19 -6.15 -9.11 -0.01
N VAL A 20 -6.12 -10.00 0.98
CA VAL A 20 -5.96 -9.64 2.38
C VAL A 20 -4.48 -9.34 2.58
N PHE A 21 -4.15 -8.07 2.76
CA PHE A 21 -2.82 -7.68 3.22
C PHE A 21 -2.72 -8.04 4.71
N ALA A 22 -1.70 -8.82 5.07
CA ALA A 22 -1.39 -9.08 6.46
C ALA A 22 -1.16 -7.73 7.18
N GLN A 23 -1.63 -7.62 8.42
CA GLN A 23 -1.40 -6.42 9.22
C GLN A 23 0.11 -6.29 9.48
N PRO A 24 0.72 -5.12 9.20
CA PRO A 24 2.15 -4.92 9.46
C PRO A 24 2.46 -5.13 10.94
N SER A 25 3.60 -5.76 11.19
CA SER A 25 4.17 -5.88 12.54
C SER A 25 4.51 -4.51 13.13
N ALA A 26 4.63 -4.44 14.45
CA ALA A 26 5.06 -3.22 15.13
C ALA A 26 6.44 -2.73 14.64
N ASP A 27 7.34 -3.67 14.34
CA ASP A 27 8.69 -3.39 13.83
C ASP A 27 8.66 -2.82 12.41
N GLU A 28 7.82 -3.35 11.52
CA GLU A 28 7.62 -2.80 10.17
C GLU A 28 7.06 -1.38 10.23
N VAL A 29 6.09 -1.13 11.11
CA VAL A 29 5.54 0.22 11.31
C VAL A 29 6.60 1.18 11.84
N ALA A 30 7.42 0.76 12.81
CA ALA A 30 8.50 1.57 13.34
C ALA A 30 9.58 1.86 12.29
N GLY A 31 9.95 0.84 11.49
CA GLY A 31 10.90 0.96 10.39
C GLY A 31 10.41 1.91 9.30
N ALA A 32 9.14 1.79 8.88
CA ALA A 32 8.52 2.66 7.89
C ALA A 32 8.51 4.12 8.36
N ARG A 33 8.15 4.37 9.63
CA ARG A 33 8.19 5.73 10.22
C ARG A 33 9.60 6.30 10.23
N SER A 34 10.60 5.53 10.67
CA SER A 34 11.99 5.97 10.68
C SER A 34 12.50 6.32 9.28
N LEU A 35 12.18 5.50 8.27
CA LEU A 35 12.53 5.76 6.87
C LEU A 35 11.82 7.01 6.34
N ALA A 36 10.52 7.17 6.60
CA ALA A 36 9.75 8.34 6.18
C ALA A 36 10.28 9.64 6.83
N GLU A 37 10.68 9.62 8.10
CA GLU A 37 11.33 10.76 8.75
C GLU A 37 12.66 11.12 8.10
N GLN A 38 13.48 10.12 7.75
CA GLN A 38 14.72 10.33 7.01
C GLN A 38 14.46 10.88 5.60
N GLY A 39 13.47 10.32 4.89
CA GLY A 39 13.04 10.82 3.58
C GLY A 39 12.56 12.26 3.64
N PHE A 40 11.82 12.64 4.69
CA PHE A 40 11.38 14.02 4.88
C PHE A 40 12.54 14.97 5.21
N LYS A 41 13.54 14.53 5.98
CA LYS A 41 14.78 15.29 6.21
C LYS A 41 15.54 15.50 4.89
N ALA A 42 15.71 14.45 4.08
CA ALA A 42 16.35 14.53 2.77
C ALA A 42 15.58 15.44 1.80
N TYR A 43 14.25 15.35 1.78
CA TYR A 43 13.37 16.19 0.97
C TYR A 43 13.54 17.68 1.32
N LYS A 44 13.54 18.02 2.62
CA LYS A 44 13.78 19.41 3.07
C LYS A 44 15.19 19.91 2.74
N ALA A 45 16.16 19.00 2.59
CA ALA A 45 17.53 19.31 2.20
C ALA A 45 17.75 19.26 0.68
N GLU A 46 16.68 19.17 -0.11
CA GLU A 46 16.72 19.10 -1.58
C GLU A 46 17.51 17.90 -2.14
N LYS A 47 17.71 16.86 -1.33
CA LYS A 47 18.36 15.61 -1.74
C LYS A 47 17.32 14.68 -2.37
N TRP A 48 16.86 15.02 -3.56
CA TRP A 48 15.69 14.39 -4.18
C TRP A 48 15.82 12.88 -4.37
N GLN A 49 16.98 12.40 -4.84
CA GLN A 49 17.22 10.97 -5.01
C GLN A 49 17.20 10.21 -3.69
N GLU A 50 17.80 10.77 -2.64
CA GLU A 50 17.79 10.17 -1.30
C GLU A 50 16.36 10.19 -0.72
N ALA A 51 15.64 11.29 -0.88
CA ALA A 51 14.24 11.38 -0.44
C ALA A 51 13.38 10.30 -1.10
N LEU A 52 13.49 10.15 -2.43
CA LEU A 52 12.76 9.13 -3.20
C LEU A 52 13.05 7.73 -2.67
N ASP A 53 14.33 7.35 -2.56
CA ASP A 53 14.74 6.03 -2.06
C ASP A 53 14.18 5.75 -0.65
N ARG A 54 14.23 6.73 0.25
CA ARG A 54 13.71 6.57 1.62
C ARG A 54 12.19 6.38 1.65
N PHE A 55 11.44 7.13 0.84
CA PHE A 55 9.99 6.99 0.78
C PHE A 55 9.55 5.69 0.12
N GLU A 56 10.24 5.24 -0.94
CA GLU A 56 9.97 3.94 -1.58
C GLU A 56 10.24 2.77 -0.62
N ARG A 57 11.34 2.84 0.15
CA ARG A 57 11.63 1.83 1.17
C ARG A 57 10.59 1.85 2.29
N ALA A 58 10.16 3.04 2.75
CA ALA A 58 9.10 3.14 3.76
C ALA A 58 7.79 2.51 3.25
N GLU A 59 7.45 2.76 1.99
CA GLU A 59 6.27 2.21 1.33
C GLU A 59 6.33 0.70 1.15
N SER A 60 7.53 0.14 0.93
CA SER A 60 7.71 -1.32 0.84
C SER A 60 7.44 -2.06 2.16
N LEU A 61 7.52 -1.35 3.30
CA LEU A 61 7.21 -1.91 4.62
C LEU A 61 5.73 -1.72 4.97
N VAL A 62 5.23 -0.50 4.77
CA VAL A 62 3.85 -0.14 5.08
C VAL A 62 3.32 0.81 4.03
N HIS A 63 2.26 0.37 3.35
CA HIS A 63 1.52 1.23 2.42
C HIS A 63 0.94 2.44 3.17
N ALA A 64 1.39 3.65 2.82
CA ALA A 64 0.86 4.88 3.39
C ALA A 64 0.83 6.02 2.36
N PRO A 65 -0.33 6.70 2.15
CA PRO A 65 -0.46 7.78 1.17
C PRO A 65 0.61 8.88 1.24
N PRO A 66 1.11 9.30 2.43
CA PRO A 66 2.20 10.28 2.50
C PRO A 66 3.51 9.81 1.86
N HIS A 67 3.86 8.51 1.91
CA HIS A 67 5.07 8.01 1.27
C HIS A 67 5.02 8.24 -0.24
N LEU A 68 3.92 7.82 -0.87
CA LEU A 68 3.68 7.99 -2.30
C LEU A 68 3.66 9.47 -2.72
N LEU A 69 2.99 10.32 -1.93
CA LEU A 69 2.91 11.76 -2.22
C LEU A 69 4.30 12.41 -2.25
N TYR A 70 5.15 12.12 -1.27
CA TYR A 70 6.48 12.71 -1.21
C TYR A 70 7.48 12.04 -2.17
N ALA A 71 7.36 10.73 -2.42
CA ALA A 71 8.10 10.05 -3.47
C ALA A 71 7.79 10.67 -4.85
N ALA A 72 6.51 10.89 -5.17
CA ALA A 72 6.11 11.54 -6.41
C ALA A 72 6.64 12.98 -6.51
N ARG A 73 6.58 13.76 -5.43
CA ARG A 73 7.15 15.12 -5.38
C ARG A 73 8.67 15.13 -5.57
N ALA A 74 9.38 14.20 -4.96
CA ALA A 74 10.82 14.05 -5.13
C ALA A 74 11.17 13.63 -6.57
N SER A 75 10.42 12.68 -7.13
CA SER A 75 10.56 12.25 -8.53
C SER A 75 10.38 13.41 -9.49
N ALA A 76 9.34 14.24 -9.30
CA ALA A 76 9.11 15.42 -10.11
C ALA A 76 10.25 16.46 -10.06
N LYS A 77 11.11 16.43 -9.03
CA LYS A 77 12.30 17.29 -8.95
C LYS A 77 13.51 16.73 -9.70
N LEU A 78 13.53 15.44 -9.99
CA LEU A 78 14.62 14.77 -10.71
C LEU A 78 14.46 14.89 -12.24
N GLY A 79 13.24 15.10 -12.73
CA GLY A 79 12.91 15.18 -14.16
C GLY A 79 12.41 13.85 -14.72
#